data_AF-A0A2G5SCR3-F1
#
_entry.id   AF-A0A2G5SCR3-F1
#
_cell.length_a   1.000
_cell.length_b   1.000
_cell.length_c   1.000
_cell.angle_alpha   90.00
_cell.angle_beta   90.00
_cell.angle_gamma   90.00
#
_symmetry.space_group_name_H-M   'P 1'
#
loop_
_entity.id
_entity.type
_entity.pdbx_description
1 polymer ?
#
loop_
_entity_poly.entity_id
_entity_poly.type
_entity_poly.pdbx_seq_one_letter_code
_entity_poly.pdbx_strand_id
1 'polypeptide(L)'
;MRKLFGRFIPHHLTQANLDRRVDDSITLLTLHAGDRWLDRLITGDEKWVFYDNHHRKSQWVGEGESPQDVPKSDLHPKKVMLSVCWGVDGPIYWELLPEGKTITGDLYTTQLRNLKKAVDRSALKDKKVYSQHDNARPHVSKQVKQELMGYGWNVLPHPPYSPDLAPSEYWLFGDMSRAFEGRSFNSRGAVEAALKQYFASRPAGFYRNGIHKLRERWRHFENLLILDFNTTCEENNYDYPTEIIQVSVTVINIRGKLIREDQKFNRFVRPVISPVLSEYCSRITGIDKNSINIADKFPVVYDQFVAWLREHNFQEKYFAFVCEDHQTIWLIAQYQFLLLDQSMPAIFRQWNNIVTVFQYLLPKRNYDNLPGEVDKLFHGHMGLSTKITKQILDDNNSITATRSLRCNVNSRRVPLNVDPNWRTTFQSAMLVFVRMLPLVPAVVYTYFTDDDYAKCQYCKNDPDCCTGLVHKQNPYEVYEQLMEPSVFVTATKLGVD
;
A
#
# COMPACT_ATOMS: atom_id res chain seq x y z
N MET A 1 26.80 -0.66 -5.75
CA MET A 1 25.82 0.39 -5.39
C MET A 1 24.72 0.39 -6.44
N ARG A 2 23.45 0.59 -6.06
CA ARG A 2 22.32 0.79 -6.99
C ARG A 2 21.80 2.22 -6.92
N LYS A 3 21.07 2.65 -7.95
CA LYS A 3 20.47 4.00 -7.98
C LYS A 3 18.99 3.92 -7.56
N LEU A 4 18.59 4.72 -6.58
CA LEU A 4 17.21 4.84 -6.10
C LEU A 4 16.85 6.33 -6.00
N PHE A 5 15.75 6.75 -6.64
CA PHE A 5 15.33 8.16 -6.77
C PHE A 5 16.40 9.14 -7.30
N GLY A 6 17.47 8.63 -7.92
CA GLY A 6 18.58 9.44 -8.40
C GLY A 6 19.83 9.39 -7.52
N ARG A 7 19.74 8.82 -6.31
CA ARG A 7 20.85 8.66 -5.36
C ARG A 7 21.48 7.28 -5.42
N PHE A 8 22.78 7.19 -5.14
CA PHE A 8 23.48 5.93 -5.02
C PHE A 8 23.34 5.37 -3.61
N ILE A 9 22.80 4.16 -3.50
CA ILE A 9 22.66 3.41 -2.24
C ILE A 9 23.35 2.05 -2.35
N PRO A 10 23.74 1.42 -1.23
CA PRO A 10 24.22 0.03 -1.22
C PRO A 10 23.22 -0.93 -1.90
N HIS A 11 23.71 -2.02 -2.52
CA HIS A 11 22.81 -3.08 -3.01
C HIS A 11 22.04 -3.73 -1.87
N HIS A 12 22.73 -3.91 -0.73
CA HIS A 12 22.18 -4.43 0.51
C HIS A 12 22.49 -3.44 1.63
N LEU A 13 21.47 -3.06 2.39
CA LEU A 13 21.65 -2.29 3.63
C LEU A 13 22.15 -3.24 4.72
N THR A 14 23.04 -2.75 5.60
CA THR A 14 23.43 -3.49 6.80
C THR A 14 22.24 -3.57 7.76
N GLN A 15 22.24 -4.56 8.66
CA GLN A 15 21.17 -4.68 9.67
C GLN A 15 21.04 -3.40 10.51
N ALA A 16 22.17 -2.80 10.92
CA ALA A 16 22.18 -1.54 11.65
C ALA A 16 21.51 -0.37 10.88
N ASN A 17 21.65 -0.33 9.55
CA ASN A 17 20.94 0.67 8.73
C ASN A 17 19.43 0.38 8.67
N LEU A 18 19.03 -0.88 8.60
CA LEU A 18 17.62 -1.29 8.62
C LEU A 18 16.97 -0.96 9.96
N ASP A 19 17.60 -1.31 11.06
CA ASP A 19 17.12 -1.01 12.42
C ASP A 19 16.95 0.49 12.62
N ARG A 20 17.96 1.28 12.21
CA ARG A 20 17.88 2.75 12.29
C ARG A 20 16.71 3.32 11.50
N ARG A 21 16.44 2.79 10.30
CA ARG A 21 15.30 3.23 9.48
C ARG A 21 13.98 3.01 10.19
N VAL A 22 13.82 1.86 10.86
CA VAL A 22 12.61 1.54 11.60
C VAL A 22 12.48 2.40 12.85
N ASP A 23 13.54 2.52 13.66
CA ASP A 23 13.54 3.31 14.89
C ASP A 23 13.20 4.78 14.62
N ASP A 24 13.83 5.37 13.60
CA ASP A 24 13.56 6.75 13.19
C ASP A 24 12.12 6.89 12.69
N SER A 25 11.60 5.94 11.91
CA SER A 25 10.22 5.96 11.40
C SER A 25 9.18 5.83 12.52
N ILE A 26 9.39 4.93 13.49
CA ILE A 26 8.52 4.77 14.67
C ILE A 26 8.53 6.04 15.51
N THR A 27 9.72 6.61 15.74
CA THR A 27 9.87 7.89 16.47
C THR A 27 9.06 8.99 15.79
N LEU A 28 9.11 9.08 14.47
CA LEU A 28 8.39 10.09 13.69
C LEU A 28 6.87 9.84 13.68
N LEU A 29 6.43 8.58 13.63
CA LEU A 29 5.01 8.22 13.71
C LEU A 29 4.39 8.50 15.08
N THR A 30 5.18 8.39 16.15
CA THR A 30 4.73 8.57 17.54
C THR A 30 5.00 9.97 18.10
N LEU A 31 5.68 10.83 17.33
CA LEU A 31 6.10 12.17 17.76
C LEU A 31 4.93 13.04 18.24
N HIS A 32 3.77 12.95 17.57
CA HIS A 32 2.56 13.69 17.91
C HIS A 32 1.30 12.87 17.60
N ALA A 33 0.24 13.10 18.36
CA ALA A 33 -1.09 12.59 18.03
C ALA A 33 -1.63 13.31 16.78
N GLY A 34 -1.73 12.59 15.66
CA GLY A 34 -2.24 13.08 14.37
C GLY A 34 -1.23 13.82 13.50
N ASP A 35 -1.68 14.31 12.34
CA ASP A 35 -0.79 14.71 11.22
C ASP A 35 -0.62 16.21 11.04
N ARG A 36 -1.28 17.02 11.89
CA ARG A 36 -1.26 18.49 11.77
C ARG A 36 0.13 19.11 11.95
N TRP A 37 1.08 18.38 12.53
CA TRP A 37 2.46 18.85 12.66
C TRP A 37 3.23 18.77 11.33
N LEU A 38 2.83 17.90 10.39
CA LEU A 38 3.42 17.82 9.05
C LEU A 38 3.20 19.10 8.25
N ASP A 39 2.14 19.85 8.54
CA ASP A 39 1.90 21.18 7.95
C ASP A 39 2.96 22.21 8.35
N ARG A 40 3.80 21.89 9.35
CA ARG A 40 4.91 22.73 9.82
C ARG A 40 6.28 22.12 9.47
N LEU A 41 6.30 21.09 8.62
CA LEU A 41 7.52 20.47 8.15
C LEU A 41 8.13 21.30 7.01
N ILE A 42 9.42 21.57 7.14
CA ILE A 42 10.29 22.05 6.07
C ILE A 42 11.22 20.90 5.70
N THR A 43 11.25 20.55 4.42
CA THR A 43 12.17 19.57 3.88
C THR A 43 13.02 20.21 2.79
N GLY A 44 14.27 19.80 2.68
CA GLY A 44 15.16 20.30 1.64
C GLY A 44 16.22 19.29 1.23
N ASP A 45 16.66 19.40 -0.01
CA ASP A 45 17.74 18.59 -0.58
C ASP A 45 18.29 19.26 -1.84
N GLU A 46 19.37 18.70 -2.40
CA GLU A 46 20.07 19.23 -3.57
C GLU A 46 20.10 18.30 -4.76
N LYS A 47 19.84 18.87 -5.94
CA LYS A 47 19.77 18.13 -7.21
C LYS A 47 20.65 18.79 -8.27
N TRP A 48 21.40 17.98 -9.00
CA TRP A 48 22.00 18.41 -10.26
C TRP A 48 20.93 18.58 -11.34
N VAL A 49 20.79 19.80 -11.84
CA VAL A 49 19.97 20.14 -13.02
C VAL A 49 20.89 20.24 -14.22
N PHE A 50 20.61 19.47 -15.26
CA PHE A 50 21.41 19.47 -16.48
C PHE A 50 20.93 20.56 -17.42
N TYR A 51 21.87 21.13 -18.18
CA TYR A 51 21.53 22.09 -19.24
C TYR A 51 20.89 21.34 -20.40
N ASP A 52 21.36 20.15 -20.70
CA ASP A 52 20.74 19.25 -21.66
C ASP A 52 20.09 18.06 -20.93
N ASN A 53 18.77 17.95 -21.04
CA ASN A 53 17.98 16.89 -20.42
C ASN A 53 17.46 15.89 -21.47
N HIS A 54 18.11 15.81 -22.63
CA HIS A 54 17.94 14.67 -23.52
C HIS A 54 18.62 13.45 -22.92
N HIS A 55 17.85 12.38 -22.78
CA HIS A 55 18.36 11.09 -22.30
C HIS A 55 18.24 10.08 -23.43
N ARG A 56 19.23 9.18 -23.55
CA ARG A 56 19.10 8.01 -24.40
C ARG A 56 17.92 7.18 -23.91
N LYS A 57 16.91 7.06 -24.75
CA LYS A 57 15.81 6.11 -24.55
C LYS A 57 16.25 4.76 -25.08
N SER A 58 15.94 3.69 -24.35
CA SER A 58 16.02 2.35 -24.92
C SER A 58 15.08 2.29 -26.11
N GLN A 59 15.62 1.96 -27.28
CA GLN A 59 14.84 1.80 -28.50
C GLN A 59 14.58 0.31 -28.73
N TRP A 60 13.33 -0.01 -29.04
CA TRP A 60 12.95 -1.32 -29.54
C TRP A 60 13.04 -1.26 -31.06
N VAL A 61 13.84 -2.15 -31.63
CA VAL A 61 14.05 -2.26 -33.09
C VAL A 61 13.53 -3.60 -33.56
N GLY A 62 12.90 -3.63 -34.75
CA GLY A 62 12.48 -4.87 -35.38
C GLY A 62 13.68 -5.74 -35.80
N GLU A 63 13.42 -7.01 -36.11
CA GLU A 63 14.45 -7.92 -36.62
C GLU A 63 14.96 -7.41 -37.98
N GLY A 64 16.24 -7.03 -38.05
CA GLY A 64 16.88 -6.44 -39.23
C GLY A 64 16.85 -4.90 -39.31
N GLU A 65 16.23 -4.22 -38.35
CA GLU A 65 16.21 -2.75 -38.29
C GLU A 65 17.34 -2.19 -37.42
N SER A 66 17.93 -1.08 -37.86
CA SER A 66 18.92 -0.32 -37.08
C SER A 66 18.23 0.69 -36.16
N PRO A 67 18.71 0.86 -34.92
CA PRO A 67 18.20 1.90 -34.02
C PRO A 67 18.47 3.29 -34.61
N GLN A 68 17.57 4.23 -34.31
CA GLN A 68 17.78 5.64 -34.64
C GLN A 68 18.97 6.18 -33.85
N ASP A 69 19.87 6.89 -34.55
CA ASP A 69 21.02 7.53 -33.93
C ASP A 69 20.57 8.56 -32.88
N VAL A 70 20.97 8.33 -31.63
CA VAL A 70 20.77 9.30 -30.55
C VAL A 70 22.09 10.02 -30.31
N PRO A 71 22.12 11.36 -30.35
CA PRO A 71 23.30 12.15 -30.03
C PRO A 71 23.95 11.64 -28.74
N LYS A 72 25.26 11.37 -28.82
CA LYS A 72 26.04 10.96 -27.66
C LYS A 72 26.18 12.17 -26.75
N SER A 73 25.63 12.09 -25.54
CA SER A 73 25.83 13.11 -24.51
C SER A 73 27.32 13.31 -24.22
N ASP A 74 27.74 14.57 -24.06
CA ASP A 74 29.12 14.94 -23.75
C ASP A 74 29.67 14.19 -22.52
N LEU A 75 30.99 13.95 -22.50
CA LEU A 75 31.67 13.26 -21.39
C LEU A 75 31.46 13.96 -20.03
N HIS A 76 31.25 15.28 -20.06
CA HIS A 76 31.01 16.14 -18.90
C HIS A 76 29.78 17.02 -19.17
N PRO A 77 28.56 16.52 -18.95
CA PRO A 77 27.36 17.29 -19.23
C PRO A 77 27.31 18.52 -18.32
N LYS A 78 27.08 19.69 -18.93
CA LYS A 78 26.97 20.96 -18.21
C LYS A 78 25.77 20.90 -17.25
N LYS A 79 26.00 21.23 -15.99
CA LYS A 79 25.03 21.08 -14.90
C LYS A 79 25.19 22.17 -13.85
N VAL A 80 24.11 22.48 -13.15
CA VAL A 80 24.08 23.40 -12.02
C VAL A 80 23.39 22.73 -10.84
N MET A 81 23.88 22.95 -9.62
CA MET A 81 23.27 22.37 -8.43
C MET A 81 22.16 23.30 -7.94
N LEU A 82 20.95 22.76 -7.86
CA LEU A 82 19.83 23.35 -7.17
C LEU A 82 19.86 22.91 -5.71
N SER A 83 19.79 23.85 -4.77
CA SER A 83 19.39 23.59 -3.39
C SER A 83 18.00 24.16 -3.18
N VAL A 84 17.07 23.34 -2.68
CA VAL A 84 15.67 23.75 -2.48
C VAL A 84 15.16 23.27 -1.12
N CYS A 85 14.42 24.15 -0.44
CA CYS A 85 13.70 23.91 0.79
C CYS A 85 12.24 24.32 0.61
N TRP A 86 11.32 23.46 1.02
CA TRP A 86 9.89 23.61 0.75
C TRP A 86 9.04 23.03 1.88
N GLY A 87 7.79 23.51 1.97
CA GLY A 87 6.78 23.08 2.94
C GLY A 87 5.46 22.75 2.23
N VAL A 88 4.38 22.54 3.00
CA VAL A 88 3.08 22.10 2.44
C VAL A 88 2.43 23.10 1.48
N ASP A 89 2.81 24.38 1.56
CA ASP A 89 2.28 25.44 0.72
C ASP A 89 3.12 25.72 -0.54
N GLY A 90 4.32 25.12 -0.64
CA GLY A 90 5.23 25.35 -1.76
C GLY A 90 6.70 25.56 -1.38
N PRO A 91 7.55 26.01 -2.33
CA PRO A 91 8.94 26.34 -2.06
C PRO A 91 9.05 27.54 -1.12
N ILE A 92 9.92 27.42 -0.13
CA ILE A 92 10.20 28.47 0.86
C ILE A 92 11.47 29.21 0.48
N TYR A 93 12.51 28.46 0.12
CA TYR A 93 13.80 28.98 -0.31
C TYR A 93 14.42 28.04 -1.34
N TRP A 94 15.06 28.58 -2.35
CA TRP A 94 15.91 27.80 -3.23
C TRP A 94 16.97 28.71 -3.86
N GLU A 95 18.08 28.10 -4.25
CA GLU A 95 19.13 28.78 -4.99
C GLU A 95 19.85 27.83 -5.94
N LEU A 96 20.45 28.40 -6.98
CA LEU A 96 21.41 27.71 -7.81
C LEU A 96 22.81 28.00 -7.27
N LEU A 97 23.61 26.98 -7.01
CA LEU A 97 25.00 27.18 -6.58
C LEU A 97 25.86 27.65 -7.76
N PRO A 98 26.91 28.46 -7.53
CA PRO A 98 27.88 28.79 -8.57
C PRO A 98 28.53 27.54 -9.17
N GLU A 99 28.96 27.63 -10.42
CA GLU A 99 29.59 26.50 -11.12
C GLU A 99 30.87 26.04 -10.40
N GLY A 100 31.04 24.72 -10.27
CA GLY A 100 32.19 24.12 -9.59
C GLY A 100 32.19 24.20 -8.06
N LYS A 101 31.21 24.87 -7.41
CA LYS A 101 31.08 24.87 -5.95
C LYS A 101 30.44 23.58 -5.45
N THR A 102 30.98 23.05 -4.36
CA THR A 102 30.36 21.98 -3.57
C THR A 102 29.75 22.54 -2.29
N ILE A 103 28.80 21.80 -1.71
CA ILE A 103 28.19 22.19 -0.43
C ILE A 103 29.18 21.92 0.70
N THR A 104 29.62 22.98 1.36
CA THR A 104 30.40 22.95 2.60
C THR A 104 29.51 23.29 3.78
N GLY A 105 29.97 23.01 5.01
CA GLY A 105 29.24 23.39 6.23
C GLY A 105 28.97 24.90 6.29
N ASP A 106 29.92 25.74 5.86
CA ASP A 106 29.77 27.20 5.83
C ASP A 106 28.73 27.67 4.81
N LEU A 107 28.75 27.07 3.61
CA LEU A 107 27.77 27.40 2.57
C LEU A 107 26.37 26.98 3.03
N TYR A 108 26.24 25.77 3.57
CA TYR A 108 24.97 25.27 4.10
C TYR A 108 24.46 26.13 5.27
N THR A 109 25.34 26.56 6.16
CA THR A 109 25.00 27.50 7.24
C THR A 109 24.45 28.83 6.69
N THR A 110 25.06 29.34 5.62
CA THR A 110 24.59 30.56 4.95
C THR A 110 23.20 30.36 4.31
N GLN A 111 22.98 29.22 3.67
CA GLN A 111 21.67 28.83 3.13
C GLN A 111 20.62 28.73 4.24
N LEU A 112 20.95 28.15 5.40
CA LEU A 112 20.05 28.06 6.55
C LEU A 112 19.65 29.44 7.10
N ARG A 113 20.57 30.40 7.15
CA ARG A 113 20.25 31.79 7.55
C ARG A 113 19.28 32.46 6.58
N ASN A 114 19.45 32.22 5.27
CA ASN A 114 18.55 32.76 4.26
C ASN A 114 17.18 32.05 4.30
N LEU A 115 17.17 30.73 4.48
CA LEU A 115 15.95 29.96 4.70
C LEU A 115 15.21 30.47 5.94
N LYS A 116 15.90 30.72 7.06
CA LYS A 116 15.28 31.28 8.27
C LYS A 116 14.59 32.62 8.00
N LYS A 117 15.25 33.52 7.27
CA LYS A 117 14.63 34.80 6.85
C LYS A 117 13.40 34.59 5.97
N ALA A 118 13.39 33.57 5.11
CA ALA A 118 12.24 33.24 4.28
C ALA A 118 11.09 32.64 5.10
N VAL A 119 11.39 31.78 6.08
CA VAL A 119 10.42 31.22 7.03
C VAL A 119 9.79 32.32 7.89
N ASP A 120 10.55 33.31 8.32
CA ASP A 120 10.05 34.45 9.10
C ASP A 120 9.10 35.36 8.31
N ARG A 121 9.02 35.17 6.99
CA ARG A 121 8.11 35.88 6.07
C ARG A 121 6.96 34.99 5.59
N SER A 122 6.89 33.73 6.01
CA SER A 122 5.87 32.77 5.59
C SER A 122 4.83 32.52 6.69
N ALA A 123 3.83 31.69 6.39
CA ALA A 123 2.82 31.24 7.37
C ALA A 123 3.41 30.44 8.55
N LEU A 124 4.68 30.03 8.45
CA LEU A 124 5.40 29.32 9.50
C LEU A 124 6.04 30.26 10.53
N LYS A 125 5.94 31.58 10.34
CA LYS A 125 6.39 32.56 11.33
C LYS A 125 5.74 32.29 12.70
N ASP A 126 6.55 32.31 13.75
CA ASP A 126 6.15 32.06 15.15
C ASP A 126 5.52 30.67 15.39
N LYS A 127 5.61 29.75 14.43
CA LYS A 127 5.19 28.35 14.59
C LYS A 127 6.37 27.48 14.99
N LYS A 128 6.04 26.36 15.63
CA LYS A 128 7.01 25.27 15.86
C LYS A 128 7.34 24.60 14.52
N VAL A 129 8.55 24.83 14.03
CA VAL A 129 9.05 24.30 12.74
C VAL A 129 9.75 22.95 12.95
N TYR A 130 9.45 21.99 12.08
CA TYR A 130 10.17 20.73 11.98
C TYR A 130 11.03 20.77 10.72
N SER A 131 12.30 20.37 10.82
CA SER A 131 13.25 20.41 9.71
C SER A 131 13.70 19.01 9.36
N GLN A 132 13.51 18.60 8.11
CA GLN A 132 14.05 17.36 7.56
C GLN A 132 15.08 17.67 6.48
N HIS A 133 16.27 17.12 6.65
CA HIS A 133 17.34 17.13 5.66
C HIS A 133 18.14 15.82 5.79
N ASP A 134 18.88 15.47 4.74
CA ASP A 134 19.71 14.27 4.80
C ASP A 134 20.87 14.44 5.80
N ASN A 135 21.54 13.34 6.11
CA ASN A 135 22.67 13.32 7.04
C ASN A 135 24.02 13.49 6.33
N ALA A 136 24.06 14.13 5.15
CA ALA A 136 25.31 14.42 4.47
C ALA A 136 26.26 15.20 5.38
N ARG A 137 27.57 14.94 5.25
CA ARG A 137 28.60 15.50 6.14
C ARG A 137 28.47 17.02 6.38
N PRO A 138 28.18 17.87 5.38
CA PRO A 138 27.97 19.30 5.60
C PRO A 138 26.79 19.61 6.55
N HIS A 139 25.71 18.85 6.45
CA HIS A 139 24.45 19.08 7.17
C HIS A 139 24.52 18.69 8.64
N VAL A 140 25.42 17.76 8.99
CA VAL A 140 25.61 17.30 10.38
C VAL A 140 26.78 17.96 11.11
N SER A 141 27.38 18.99 10.51
CA SER A 141 28.47 19.75 11.12
C SER A 141 28.05 20.46 12.42
N LYS A 142 29.00 20.71 13.31
CA LYS A 142 28.74 21.36 14.61
C LYS A 142 28.07 22.73 14.45
N GLN A 143 28.54 23.52 13.49
CA GLN A 143 28.02 24.85 13.18
C GLN A 143 26.56 24.81 12.73
N VAL A 144 26.22 23.87 11.83
CA VAL A 144 24.84 23.68 11.34
C VAL A 144 23.91 23.28 12.48
N LYS A 145 24.33 22.34 13.34
CA LYS A 145 23.55 21.95 14.52
C LYS A 145 23.31 23.12 15.47
N GLN A 146 24.32 23.97 15.68
CA GLN A 146 24.20 25.16 16.53
C GLN A 146 23.24 26.20 15.94
N GLU A 147 23.27 26.43 14.62
CA GLU A 147 22.36 27.36 13.96
C GLU A 147 20.90 26.89 14.01
N LEU A 148 20.64 25.61 13.68
CA LEU A 148 19.28 25.04 13.78
C LEU A 148 18.72 25.08 15.21
N MET A 149 19.58 24.80 16.20
CA MET A 149 19.23 24.93 17.62
C MET A 149 18.93 26.39 17.99
N GLY A 150 19.73 27.34 17.51
CA GLY A 150 19.52 28.77 17.72
C GLY A 150 18.20 29.29 17.13
N TYR A 151 17.67 28.65 16.08
CA TYR A 151 16.36 28.97 15.52
C TYR A 151 15.19 28.33 16.27
N GLY A 152 15.45 27.43 17.22
CA GLY A 152 14.42 26.64 17.91
C GLY A 152 13.72 25.64 17.00
N TRP A 153 14.39 25.19 15.93
CA TRP A 153 13.81 24.23 14.98
C TRP A 153 14.02 22.79 15.44
N ASN A 154 12.98 21.99 15.31
CA ASN A 154 13.04 20.56 15.60
C ASN A 154 13.62 19.80 14.41
N VAL A 155 14.90 19.46 14.46
CA VAL A 155 15.52 18.63 13.42
C VAL A 155 15.04 17.18 13.58
N LEU A 156 14.42 16.65 12.53
CA LEU A 156 13.92 15.29 12.51
C LEU A 156 15.07 14.29 12.29
N PRO A 157 15.02 13.10 12.91
CA PRO A 157 15.93 12.03 12.54
C PRO A 157 15.73 11.64 11.07
N HIS A 158 16.84 11.38 10.37
CA HIS A 158 16.81 10.85 9.01
C HIS A 158 17.81 9.71 8.88
N PRO A 159 17.34 8.50 8.54
CA PRO A 159 18.21 7.34 8.49
C PRO A 159 19.13 7.37 7.25
N PRO A 160 20.36 6.84 7.34
CA PRO A 160 21.27 6.73 6.20
C PRO A 160 20.63 6.01 5.00
N TYR A 161 21.04 6.40 3.78
CA TYR A 161 20.65 5.75 2.52
C TYR A 161 19.12 5.62 2.31
N SER A 162 18.35 6.61 2.75
CA SER A 162 16.89 6.54 2.74
C SER A 162 16.21 7.63 1.90
N PRO A 163 16.55 7.74 0.59
CA PRO A 163 15.91 8.71 -0.29
C PRO A 163 14.40 8.44 -0.46
N ASP A 164 13.96 7.22 -0.20
CA ASP A 164 12.55 6.84 -0.17
C ASP A 164 11.78 7.42 1.02
N LEU A 165 12.47 7.99 2.02
CA LEU A 165 11.90 8.71 3.17
C LEU A 165 12.16 10.22 3.10
N ALA A 166 12.70 10.73 1.99
CA ALA A 166 12.97 12.14 1.75
C ALA A 166 12.00 12.70 0.67
N PRO A 167 11.09 13.63 1.01
CA PRO A 167 10.09 14.15 0.07
C PRO A 167 10.72 14.82 -1.15
N SER A 168 11.83 15.52 -0.97
CA SER A 168 12.57 16.11 -2.09
C SER A 168 12.94 15.04 -3.14
N GLU A 169 13.37 13.86 -2.70
CA GLU A 169 13.81 12.76 -3.56
C GLU A 169 12.63 12.00 -4.17
N TYR A 170 11.73 11.44 -3.34
CA TYR A 170 10.67 10.55 -3.85
C TYR A 170 9.52 11.29 -4.55
N TRP A 171 9.38 12.60 -4.33
CA TRP A 171 8.25 13.40 -4.82
C TRP A 171 8.71 14.49 -5.77
N LEU A 172 9.42 15.50 -5.25
CA LEU A 172 9.72 16.74 -5.99
C LEU A 172 10.68 16.48 -7.17
N PHE A 173 11.79 15.80 -6.94
CA PHE A 173 12.83 15.62 -7.94
C PHE A 173 12.45 14.65 -9.05
N GLY A 174 11.63 13.63 -8.74
CA GLY A 174 11.05 12.75 -9.75
C GLY A 174 10.12 13.52 -10.70
N ASP A 175 9.29 14.41 -10.17
CA ASP A 175 8.40 15.24 -10.97
C ASP A 175 9.13 16.30 -11.79
N MET A 176 10.11 16.97 -11.18
CA MET A 176 10.95 17.95 -11.86
C MET A 176 11.73 17.34 -13.02
N SER A 177 12.29 16.13 -12.83
CA SER A 177 12.98 15.42 -13.90
C SER A 177 12.07 15.13 -15.10
N ARG A 178 10.80 14.75 -14.87
CA ARG A 178 9.82 14.58 -15.96
C ARG A 178 9.47 15.90 -16.63
N ALA A 179 9.31 16.98 -15.85
CA ALA A 179 8.99 18.30 -16.39
C ALA A 179 10.10 18.89 -17.26
N PHE A 180 11.35 18.47 -17.03
CA PHE A 180 12.52 18.95 -17.78
C PHE A 180 12.98 17.96 -18.86
N GLU A 181 12.39 16.77 -18.96
CA GLU A 181 12.77 15.76 -19.94
C GLU A 181 12.71 16.32 -21.38
N GLY A 182 13.79 16.13 -22.14
CA GLY A 182 13.89 16.61 -23.53
C GLY A 182 14.06 18.11 -23.69
N ARG A 183 14.31 18.87 -22.61
CA ARG A 183 14.60 20.30 -22.68
C ARG A 183 16.09 20.58 -22.67
N SER A 184 16.50 21.54 -23.51
CA SER A 184 17.84 22.12 -23.50
C SER A 184 17.81 23.58 -23.05
N PHE A 185 18.77 23.96 -22.21
CA PHE A 185 18.95 25.28 -21.65
C PHE A 185 20.31 25.81 -22.11
N ASN A 186 20.32 27.02 -22.68
CA ASN A 186 21.54 27.64 -23.21
C ASN A 186 22.32 28.45 -22.16
N SER A 187 21.73 28.69 -20.97
CA SER A 187 22.31 29.54 -19.95
C SER A 187 21.78 29.18 -18.55
N ARG A 188 22.54 29.59 -17.52
CA ARG A 188 22.09 29.50 -16.13
C ARG A 188 20.77 30.24 -15.90
N GLY A 189 20.61 31.41 -16.52
CA GLY A 189 19.39 32.20 -16.45
C GLY A 189 18.18 31.47 -17.06
N ALA A 190 18.38 30.70 -18.14
CA ALA A 190 17.34 29.85 -18.71
C ALA A 190 16.92 28.71 -17.76
N VAL A 191 17.89 28.07 -17.07
CA VAL A 191 17.61 27.07 -16.03
C VAL A 191 16.82 27.70 -14.88
N GLU A 192 17.24 28.87 -14.41
CA GLU A 192 16.58 29.60 -13.33
C GLU A 192 15.14 29.98 -13.68
N ALA A 193 14.91 30.49 -14.90
CA ALA A 193 13.57 30.82 -15.39
C ALA A 193 12.68 29.57 -15.49
N ALA A 194 13.22 28.45 -15.97
CA ALA A 194 12.50 27.19 -16.04
C ALA A 194 12.13 26.64 -14.66
N LEU A 195 13.01 26.77 -13.66
CA LEU A 195 12.72 26.39 -12.27
C LEU A 195 11.65 27.30 -11.66
N LYS A 196 11.72 28.62 -11.87
CA LYS A 196 10.67 29.56 -11.44
C LYS A 196 9.31 29.16 -12.01
N GLN A 197 9.25 28.89 -13.32
CA GLN A 197 8.04 28.43 -13.98
C GLN A 197 7.56 27.08 -13.45
N TYR A 198 8.47 26.12 -13.25
CA TYR A 198 8.16 24.81 -12.70
C TYR A 198 7.48 24.92 -11.34
N PHE A 199 8.10 25.63 -10.40
CA PHE A 199 7.54 25.82 -9.07
C PHE A 199 6.21 26.57 -9.09
N ALA A 200 6.09 27.63 -9.89
CA ALA A 200 4.83 28.38 -10.02
C ALA A 200 3.69 27.56 -10.62
N SER A 201 4.00 26.55 -11.44
CA SER A 201 3.00 25.69 -12.09
C SER A 201 2.44 24.59 -11.19
N ARG A 202 3.01 24.35 -10.00
CA ARG A 202 2.56 23.29 -9.09
C ARG A 202 1.58 23.85 -8.06
N PRO A 203 0.36 23.29 -7.95
CA PRO A 203 -0.61 23.77 -6.97
C PRO A 203 -0.17 23.42 -5.55
N ALA A 204 -0.65 24.14 -4.53
CA ALA A 204 -0.35 23.85 -3.11
C ALA A 204 -0.64 22.38 -2.73
N GLY A 205 -1.71 21.79 -3.29
CA GLY A 205 -2.03 20.37 -3.10
C GLY A 205 -0.92 19.40 -3.52
N PHE A 206 -0.10 19.75 -4.52
CA PHE A 206 1.06 18.94 -4.92
C PHE A 206 2.08 18.85 -3.79
N TYR A 207 2.41 19.97 -3.15
CA TYR A 207 3.39 20.02 -2.07
C TYR A 207 2.85 19.37 -0.79
N ARG A 208 1.61 19.72 -0.41
CA ARG A 208 0.93 19.08 0.71
C ARG A 208 0.92 17.56 0.59
N ASN A 209 0.50 17.02 -0.55
CA ASN A 209 0.48 15.57 -0.77
C ASN A 209 1.89 14.94 -0.67
N GLY A 210 2.91 15.63 -1.18
CA GLY A 210 4.29 15.17 -1.10
C GLY A 210 4.77 14.98 0.34
N ILE A 211 4.50 15.96 1.22
CA ILE A 211 4.86 15.90 2.64
C ILE A 211 4.01 14.88 3.40
N HIS A 212 2.69 14.90 3.22
CA HIS A 212 1.78 14.00 3.95
C HIS A 212 2.01 12.52 3.60
N LYS A 213 2.60 12.22 2.43
CA LYS A 213 3.04 10.89 2.05
C LYS A 213 4.16 10.31 2.94
N LEU A 214 4.85 11.13 3.74
CA LEU A 214 5.83 10.65 4.71
C LEU A 214 5.23 9.66 5.70
N ARG A 215 3.99 9.88 6.14
CA ARG A 215 3.36 8.99 7.10
C ARG A 215 3.18 7.59 6.53
N GLU A 216 2.76 7.48 5.27
CA GLU A 216 2.67 6.21 4.55
C GLU A 216 4.03 5.51 4.48
N ARG A 217 5.09 6.31 4.25
CA ARG A 217 6.44 5.82 4.05
C ARG A 217 7.15 5.43 5.34
N TRP A 218 6.80 6.06 6.46
CA TRP A 218 7.25 5.65 7.79
C TRP A 218 6.49 4.44 8.31
N ARG A 219 5.25 4.24 7.86
CA ARG A 219 4.45 3.09 8.29
C ARG A 219 5.00 1.80 7.70
N HIS A 220 5.47 0.97 8.60
CA HIS A 220 5.67 -0.44 8.36
C HIS A 220 4.61 -1.19 9.16
N PHE A 221 3.85 -2.08 8.50
CA PHE A 221 3.24 -3.18 9.24
C PHE A 221 4.40 -3.93 9.92
N GLU A 222 4.26 -4.26 11.19
CA GLU A 222 5.29 -5.07 11.85
C GLU A 222 5.16 -6.53 11.41
N ASN A 223 3.92 -6.97 11.21
CA ASN A 223 3.56 -8.34 10.90
C ASN A 223 2.52 -8.38 9.77
N LEU A 224 2.67 -9.35 8.88
CA LEU A 224 1.64 -9.77 7.93
C LEU A 224 0.97 -11.03 8.46
N LEU A 225 -0.35 -11.02 8.52
CA LEU A 225 -1.14 -12.19 8.92
C LEU A 225 -1.68 -12.83 7.64
N ILE A 226 -1.10 -13.96 7.25
CA ILE A 226 -1.57 -14.73 6.10
C ILE A 226 -2.82 -15.48 6.53
N LEU A 227 -3.99 -15.04 6.07
CA LEU A 227 -5.29 -15.57 6.46
C LEU A 227 -5.81 -16.52 5.38
N ASP A 228 -6.27 -17.68 5.81
CA ASP A 228 -6.87 -18.70 4.97
C ASP A 228 -8.12 -19.29 5.64
N PHE A 229 -9.13 -19.59 4.82
CA PHE A 229 -10.37 -20.23 5.26
C PHE A 229 -10.64 -21.44 4.39
N ASN A 230 -10.90 -22.59 5.02
CA ASN A 230 -11.59 -23.68 4.35
C ASN A 230 -13.09 -23.57 4.62
N THR A 231 -13.89 -23.93 3.63
CA THR A 231 -15.35 -23.84 3.72
C THR A 231 -16.03 -25.13 3.29
N THR A 232 -17.26 -25.35 3.77
CA THR A 232 -18.16 -26.33 3.16
C THR A 232 -18.39 -25.97 1.69
N CYS A 233 -18.46 -26.97 0.82
CA CYS A 233 -18.72 -26.78 -0.60
C CYS A 233 -19.27 -28.05 -1.24
N GLU A 234 -19.72 -27.93 -2.48
CA GLU A 234 -20.19 -29.04 -3.32
C GLU A 234 -19.66 -28.88 -4.75
N GLU A 235 -19.40 -30.00 -5.41
CA GLU A 235 -18.85 -29.99 -6.77
C GLU A 235 -19.84 -29.38 -7.76
N ASN A 236 -19.39 -28.41 -8.55
CA ASN A 236 -20.21 -27.72 -9.56
C ASN A 236 -21.49 -27.06 -9.00
N ASN A 237 -21.53 -26.73 -7.71
CA ASN A 237 -22.63 -25.99 -7.10
C ASN A 237 -22.10 -24.78 -6.33
N TYR A 238 -22.15 -23.61 -6.97
CA TYR A 238 -21.75 -22.34 -6.36
C TYR A 238 -22.87 -21.70 -5.55
N ASP A 239 -24.15 -21.98 -5.86
CA ASP A 239 -25.30 -21.51 -5.07
C ASP A 239 -25.50 -22.39 -3.83
N TYR A 240 -24.49 -22.36 -2.96
CA TYR A 240 -24.36 -23.24 -1.80
C TYR A 240 -24.27 -22.38 -0.52
N PRO A 241 -24.84 -22.83 0.61
CA PRO A 241 -24.74 -22.13 1.88
C PRO A 241 -23.36 -22.38 2.51
N THR A 242 -22.34 -21.76 1.94
CA THR A 242 -20.94 -21.91 2.33
C THR A 242 -20.68 -21.44 3.77
N GLU A 243 -20.23 -22.34 4.63
CA GLU A 243 -19.81 -22.06 6.01
C GLU A 243 -18.30 -22.28 6.16
N ILE A 244 -17.65 -21.44 6.96
CA ILE A 244 -16.24 -21.61 7.32
C ILE A 244 -16.11 -22.85 8.21
N ILE A 245 -15.23 -23.78 7.83
CA ILE A 245 -14.93 -25.03 8.56
C ILE A 245 -13.49 -25.10 9.08
N GLN A 246 -12.64 -24.14 8.69
CA GLN A 246 -11.32 -23.96 9.29
C GLN A 246 -10.88 -22.50 9.17
N VAL A 247 -10.26 -21.97 10.22
CA VAL A 247 -9.58 -20.67 10.22
C VAL A 247 -8.10 -20.89 10.47
N SER A 248 -7.26 -20.49 9.51
CA SER A 248 -5.81 -20.62 9.58
C SER A 248 -5.14 -19.26 9.39
N VAL A 249 -4.23 -18.91 10.30
CA VAL A 249 -3.39 -17.71 10.21
C VAL A 249 -1.93 -18.06 10.45
N THR A 250 -1.09 -17.70 9.50
CA THR A 250 0.37 -17.72 9.63
C THR A 250 0.91 -16.30 9.72
N VAL A 251 1.79 -16.03 10.68
CA VAL A 251 2.37 -14.70 10.86
C VAL A 251 3.75 -14.62 10.21
N ILE A 252 3.99 -13.58 9.42
CA ILE A 252 5.32 -13.23 8.92
C ILE A 252 5.73 -11.90 9.54
N ASN A 253 6.85 -11.91 10.26
CA ASN A 253 7.47 -10.68 10.72
C ASN A 253 8.18 -9.99 9.54
N ILE A 254 7.80 -8.75 9.24
CA ILE A 254 8.35 -8.03 8.09
C ILE A 254 9.81 -7.67 8.30
N ARG A 255 10.21 -7.31 9.54
CA ARG A 255 11.59 -6.88 9.85
C ARG A 255 12.59 -8.01 9.64
N GLY A 256 12.32 -9.18 10.22
CA GLY A 256 13.17 -10.35 10.10
C GLY A 256 12.94 -11.15 8.81
N LYS A 257 11.83 -10.92 8.10
CA LYS A 257 11.36 -11.75 6.96
C LYS A 257 11.21 -13.22 7.34
N LEU A 258 10.88 -13.46 8.61
CA LEU A 258 10.76 -14.79 9.21
C LEU A 258 9.28 -15.12 9.43
N ILE A 259 8.94 -16.36 9.12
CA ILE A 259 7.68 -16.94 9.54
C ILE A 259 7.76 -17.18 11.04
N ARG A 260 6.79 -16.67 11.79
CA ARG A 260 6.67 -16.83 13.24
C ARG A 260 5.95 -18.14 13.51
N GLU A 261 6.72 -19.23 13.51
CA GLU A 261 6.22 -20.58 13.79
C GLU A 261 5.61 -20.70 15.20
N ASP A 262 6.06 -19.86 16.13
CA ASP A 262 5.54 -19.70 17.49
C ASP A 262 4.16 -19.01 17.54
N GLN A 263 3.75 -18.31 16.47
CA GLN A 263 2.54 -17.50 16.43
C GLN A 263 1.67 -17.90 15.24
N LYS A 264 0.96 -19.02 15.38
CA LYS A 264 -0.02 -19.52 14.41
C LYS A 264 -1.39 -19.68 15.05
N PHE A 265 -2.42 -19.33 14.31
CA PHE A 265 -3.79 -19.68 14.65
C PHE A 265 -4.28 -20.75 13.68
N ASN A 266 -4.80 -21.85 14.18
CA ASN A 266 -5.39 -22.89 13.34
C ASN A 266 -6.47 -23.61 14.15
N ARG A 267 -7.72 -23.46 13.72
CA ARG A 267 -8.89 -24.06 14.38
C ARG A 267 -9.88 -24.55 13.35
N PHE A 268 -10.39 -25.76 13.54
CA PHE A 268 -11.57 -26.24 12.84
C PHE A 268 -12.82 -25.54 13.38
N VAL A 269 -13.84 -25.48 12.54
CA VAL A 269 -15.14 -24.87 12.83
C VAL A 269 -16.22 -25.87 12.45
N ARG A 270 -17.20 -26.07 13.33
CA ARG A 270 -18.34 -26.93 13.06
C ARG A 270 -19.43 -26.17 12.29
N PRO A 271 -19.76 -26.57 11.05
CA PRO A 271 -20.86 -25.97 10.29
C PRO A 271 -22.22 -26.30 10.91
N VAL A 272 -23.20 -25.43 10.73
CA VAL A 272 -24.54 -25.52 11.31
C VAL A 272 -25.60 -25.79 10.24
N ILE A 273 -25.50 -25.14 9.08
CA ILE A 273 -26.45 -25.27 7.97
C ILE A 273 -26.20 -26.57 7.21
N SER A 274 -24.94 -26.84 6.89
CA SER A 274 -24.50 -28.05 6.19
C SER A 274 -23.53 -28.86 7.07
N PRO A 275 -24.03 -29.53 8.12
CA PRO A 275 -23.20 -30.23 9.13
C PRO A 275 -22.47 -31.47 8.57
N VAL A 276 -22.84 -31.95 7.39
CA VAL A 276 -22.21 -33.09 6.72
C VAL A 276 -21.45 -32.59 5.50
N LEU A 277 -20.13 -32.74 5.51
CA LEU A 277 -19.31 -32.41 4.34
C LEU A 277 -19.65 -33.34 3.17
N SER A 278 -19.75 -32.76 1.99
CA SER A 278 -19.78 -33.53 0.74
C SER A 278 -18.46 -34.30 0.57
N GLU A 279 -18.49 -35.37 -0.24
CA GLU A 279 -17.27 -36.11 -0.62
C GLU A 279 -16.26 -35.17 -1.31
N TYR A 280 -16.76 -34.30 -2.19
CA TYR A 280 -15.96 -33.28 -2.85
C TYR A 280 -15.24 -32.37 -1.85
N CYS A 281 -15.97 -31.80 -0.88
CA CYS A 281 -15.41 -30.92 0.14
C CYS A 281 -14.33 -31.63 0.98
N SER A 282 -14.61 -32.86 1.41
CA SER A 282 -13.66 -33.67 2.18
C SER A 282 -12.38 -33.94 1.38
N ARG A 283 -12.52 -34.24 0.08
CA ARG A 283 -11.38 -34.50 -0.83
C ARG A 283 -10.50 -33.27 -1.04
N ILE A 284 -11.08 -32.10 -1.29
CA ILE A 284 -10.30 -30.91 -1.64
C ILE A 284 -9.68 -30.23 -0.41
N THR A 285 -10.36 -30.26 0.73
CA THR A 285 -9.85 -29.64 1.97
C THR A 285 -8.93 -30.59 2.75
N GLY A 286 -9.09 -31.91 2.54
CA GLY A 286 -8.41 -32.93 3.34
C GLY A 286 -8.92 -33.01 4.79
N ILE A 287 -10.02 -32.32 5.12
CA ILE A 287 -10.58 -32.29 6.47
C ILE A 287 -11.50 -33.49 6.65
N ASP A 288 -11.25 -34.28 7.69
CA ASP A 288 -12.11 -35.40 8.04
C ASP A 288 -13.34 -34.94 8.84
N LYS A 289 -14.41 -35.74 8.73
CA LYS A 289 -15.70 -35.45 9.38
C LYS A 289 -15.61 -35.43 10.91
N ASN A 290 -14.67 -36.14 11.54
CA ASN A 290 -14.58 -36.13 13.00
C ASN A 290 -14.00 -34.81 13.51
N SER A 291 -13.00 -34.26 12.80
CA SER A 291 -12.37 -32.98 13.13
C SER A 291 -13.37 -31.82 13.23
N ILE A 292 -14.32 -31.72 12.30
CA ILE A 292 -15.38 -30.70 12.35
C ILE A 292 -16.49 -31.04 13.36
N ASN A 293 -16.82 -32.31 13.60
CA ASN A 293 -17.89 -32.69 14.52
C ASN A 293 -17.59 -32.32 15.98
N ILE A 294 -16.32 -32.40 16.37
CA ILE A 294 -15.86 -32.05 17.72
C ILE A 294 -15.50 -30.56 17.87
N ALA A 295 -15.47 -29.82 16.76
CA ALA A 295 -15.08 -28.42 16.75
C ALA A 295 -16.18 -27.51 17.33
N ASP A 296 -15.74 -26.33 17.76
CA ASP A 296 -16.63 -25.25 18.14
C ASP A 296 -17.32 -24.63 16.91
N LYS A 297 -18.48 -24.00 17.12
CA LYS A 297 -19.16 -23.23 16.06
C LYS A 297 -18.41 -21.92 15.78
N PHE A 298 -18.62 -21.34 14.60
CA PHE A 298 -17.88 -20.16 14.15
C PHE A 298 -17.82 -19.00 15.16
N PRO A 299 -18.91 -18.58 15.84
CA PRO A 299 -18.83 -17.47 16.79
C PRO A 299 -17.79 -17.68 17.90
N VAL A 300 -17.71 -18.91 18.43
CA VAL A 300 -16.76 -19.26 19.49
C VAL A 300 -15.33 -19.27 18.94
N VAL A 301 -15.11 -19.84 17.75
CA VAL A 301 -13.78 -19.84 17.12
C VAL A 301 -13.34 -18.42 16.74
N TYR A 302 -14.26 -17.55 16.33
CA TYR A 302 -13.98 -16.15 16.06
C TYR A 302 -13.60 -15.39 17.35
N ASP A 303 -14.29 -15.62 18.46
CA ASP A 303 -13.91 -15.05 19.76
C ASP A 303 -12.52 -15.53 20.20
N GLN A 304 -12.21 -16.83 20.01
CA GLN A 304 -10.87 -17.38 20.23
C GLN A 304 -9.82 -16.70 19.33
N PHE A 305 -10.16 -16.44 18.06
CA PHE A 305 -9.28 -15.76 17.12
C PHE A 305 -8.99 -14.32 17.55
N VAL A 306 -10.02 -13.57 17.94
CA VAL A 306 -9.86 -12.19 18.44
C VAL A 306 -9.09 -12.17 19.75
N ALA A 307 -9.33 -13.13 20.66
CA ALA A 307 -8.55 -13.26 21.89
C ALA A 307 -7.06 -13.56 21.59
N TRP A 308 -6.78 -14.45 20.64
CA TRP A 308 -5.43 -14.76 20.18
C TRP A 308 -4.72 -13.53 19.60
N LEU A 309 -5.42 -12.68 18.82
CA LEU A 309 -4.86 -11.42 18.32
C LEU A 309 -4.43 -10.50 19.48
N ARG A 310 -5.26 -10.37 20.53
CA ARG A 310 -4.95 -9.55 21.70
C ARG A 310 -3.79 -10.11 22.51
N GLU A 311 -3.76 -11.42 22.74
CA GLU A 311 -2.70 -12.12 23.47
C GLU A 311 -1.32 -11.90 22.84
N HIS A 312 -1.26 -11.91 21.51
CA HIS A 312 -0.02 -11.71 20.75
C HIS A 312 0.26 -10.22 20.42
N ASN A 313 -0.51 -9.29 21.00
CA ASN A 313 -0.41 -7.85 20.79
C ASN A 313 -0.49 -7.43 19.31
N PHE A 314 -1.28 -8.15 18.51
CA PHE A 314 -1.62 -7.73 17.15
C PHE A 314 -2.66 -6.61 17.21
N GLN A 315 -2.17 -5.39 17.33
CA GLN A 315 -3.01 -4.20 17.36
C GLN A 315 -3.58 -3.91 15.98
N GLU A 316 -4.89 -3.69 15.92
CA GLU A 316 -5.56 -3.18 14.73
C GLU A 316 -4.80 -1.94 14.21
N LYS A 317 -4.69 -1.81 12.88
CA LYS A 317 -3.87 -0.79 12.15
C LYS A 317 -2.38 -1.11 11.99
N TYR A 318 -1.78 -1.96 12.82
CA TYR A 318 -0.33 -2.26 12.78
C TYR A 318 0.01 -3.62 12.17
N PHE A 319 -1.00 -4.41 11.84
CA PHE A 319 -0.88 -5.57 10.95
C PHE A 319 -1.80 -5.41 9.74
N ALA A 320 -1.54 -6.22 8.72
CA ALA A 320 -2.45 -6.39 7.60
C ALA A 320 -2.68 -7.86 7.30
N PHE A 321 -3.93 -8.21 6.99
CA PHE A 321 -4.22 -9.51 6.42
C PHE A 321 -3.69 -9.60 5.00
N VAL A 322 -3.13 -10.75 4.67
CA VAL A 322 -2.74 -11.15 3.33
C VAL A 322 -3.54 -12.39 2.98
N CYS A 323 -4.28 -12.31 1.90
CA CYS A 323 -5.06 -13.42 1.37
C CYS A 323 -4.57 -13.73 -0.04
N GLU A 324 -4.77 -14.99 -0.45
CA GLU A 324 -4.49 -15.43 -1.81
C GLU A 324 -5.26 -14.59 -2.83
N ASP A 325 -6.54 -14.41 -2.55
CA ASP A 325 -7.49 -13.82 -3.48
C ASP A 325 -8.36 -12.74 -2.80
N HIS A 326 -9.44 -12.34 -3.47
CA HIS A 326 -10.40 -11.41 -2.90
C HIS A 326 -11.58 -12.12 -2.22
N GLN A 327 -11.86 -13.36 -2.59
CA GLN A 327 -12.95 -14.17 -2.10
C GLN A 327 -12.81 -14.48 -0.61
N THR A 328 -11.59 -14.73 -0.09
CA THR A 328 -11.37 -15.04 1.34
C THR A 328 -12.07 -14.04 2.27
N ILE A 329 -11.94 -12.75 1.99
CA ILE A 329 -12.54 -11.70 2.83
C ILE A 329 -13.86 -11.19 2.25
N TRP A 330 -13.91 -10.85 0.96
CA TRP A 330 -15.12 -10.24 0.40
C TRP A 330 -16.29 -11.22 0.32
N LEU A 331 -16.05 -12.47 -0.07
CA LEU A 331 -17.11 -13.47 -0.22
C LEU A 331 -17.27 -14.27 1.07
N ILE A 332 -16.25 -15.01 1.47
CA ILE A 332 -16.33 -16.03 2.53
C ILE A 332 -16.57 -15.39 3.90
N ALA A 333 -15.72 -14.47 4.35
CA ALA A 333 -15.90 -13.84 5.65
C ALA A 333 -17.21 -13.04 5.72
N GLN A 334 -17.48 -12.19 4.72
CA GLN A 334 -18.72 -11.41 4.69
C GLN A 334 -19.95 -12.31 4.77
N TYR A 335 -20.00 -13.37 3.97
CA TYR A 335 -21.12 -14.30 3.96
C TYR A 335 -21.29 -15.01 5.31
N GLN A 336 -20.18 -15.47 5.92
CA GLN A 336 -20.22 -16.09 7.25
C GLN A 336 -20.79 -15.16 8.33
N PHE A 337 -20.46 -13.86 8.30
CA PHE A 337 -21.04 -12.89 9.24
C PHE A 337 -22.51 -12.58 8.94
N LEU A 338 -22.93 -12.61 7.66
CA LEU A 338 -24.34 -12.48 7.28
C LEU A 338 -25.17 -13.67 7.76
N LEU A 339 -24.65 -14.89 7.70
CA LEU A 339 -25.32 -16.09 8.26
C LEU A 339 -25.56 -15.97 9.77
N LEU A 340 -24.76 -15.17 10.46
CA LEU A 340 -24.88 -14.90 11.89
C LEU A 340 -25.71 -13.65 12.22
N ASP A 341 -26.20 -12.94 11.20
CA ASP A 341 -26.82 -11.62 11.34
C ASP A 341 -25.92 -10.63 12.10
N GLN A 342 -24.63 -10.66 11.77
CA GLN A 342 -23.60 -9.83 12.40
C GLN A 342 -22.92 -8.89 11.40
N SER A 343 -22.53 -7.72 11.90
CA SER A 343 -21.82 -6.71 11.10
C SER A 343 -20.44 -7.20 10.68
N MET A 344 -20.02 -6.86 9.46
CA MET A 344 -18.69 -7.20 8.98
C MET A 344 -17.60 -6.49 9.82
N PRO A 345 -16.73 -7.21 10.54
CA PRO A 345 -15.77 -6.63 11.49
C PRO A 345 -14.75 -5.70 10.83
N ALA A 346 -14.26 -4.72 11.58
CA ALA A 346 -13.26 -3.75 11.14
C ALA A 346 -12.01 -4.41 10.54
N ILE A 347 -11.51 -5.47 11.19
CA ILE A 347 -10.30 -6.20 10.78
C ILE A 347 -10.40 -6.83 9.39
N PHE A 348 -11.62 -7.12 8.90
CA PHE A 348 -11.87 -7.70 7.57
C PHE A 348 -12.34 -6.66 6.54
N ARG A 349 -12.28 -5.36 6.84
CA ARG A 349 -12.66 -4.29 5.90
C ARG A 349 -11.57 -3.93 4.90
N GLN A 350 -10.34 -4.38 5.15
CA GLN A 350 -9.16 -4.06 4.35
C GLN A 350 -8.14 -5.20 4.39
N TRP A 351 -7.52 -5.49 3.26
CA TRP A 351 -6.53 -6.57 3.15
C TRP A 351 -5.62 -6.42 1.94
N ASN A 352 -4.66 -7.33 1.84
CA ASN A 352 -3.79 -7.50 0.70
C ASN A 352 -4.22 -8.72 -0.10
N ASN A 353 -4.48 -8.55 -1.39
CA ASN A 353 -4.55 -9.66 -2.34
C ASN A 353 -3.14 -9.92 -2.88
N ILE A 354 -2.52 -11.03 -2.46
CA ILE A 354 -1.12 -11.31 -2.76
C ILE A 354 -0.89 -11.66 -4.22
N VAL A 355 -1.84 -12.32 -4.88
CA VAL A 355 -1.75 -12.65 -6.31
C VAL A 355 -1.70 -11.38 -7.15
N THR A 356 -2.52 -10.38 -6.82
CA THR A 356 -2.48 -9.06 -7.48
C THR A 356 -1.13 -8.39 -7.30
N VAL A 357 -0.59 -8.39 -6.08
CA VAL A 357 0.74 -7.81 -5.79
C VAL A 357 1.82 -8.54 -6.58
N PHE A 358 1.81 -9.87 -6.56
CA PHE A 358 2.77 -10.70 -7.29
C PHE A 358 2.73 -10.43 -8.80
N GLN A 359 1.53 -10.38 -9.40
CA GLN A 359 1.35 -10.05 -10.82
C GLN A 359 1.86 -8.65 -11.19
N TYR A 360 1.73 -7.66 -10.31
CA TYR A 360 2.30 -6.33 -10.54
C TYR A 360 3.83 -6.30 -10.44
N LEU A 361 4.40 -7.14 -9.59
CA LEU A 361 5.85 -7.23 -9.38
C LEU A 361 6.55 -8.07 -10.46
N LEU A 362 5.84 -9.02 -11.07
CA LEU A 362 6.30 -9.73 -12.25
C LEU A 362 6.31 -8.75 -13.45
N PRO A 363 7.47 -8.47 -14.07
CA PRO A 363 7.49 -7.74 -15.34
C PRO A 363 6.61 -8.46 -16.36
N LYS A 364 5.95 -7.74 -17.27
CA LYS A 364 5.27 -8.31 -18.46
C LYS A 364 6.26 -8.95 -19.46
N ARG A 365 7.07 -9.92 -19.02
CA ARG A 365 7.91 -10.78 -19.86
C ARG A 365 7.78 -12.21 -19.36
N ASN A 366 7.28 -13.07 -20.23
CA ASN A 366 7.13 -14.52 -20.10
C ASN A 366 6.14 -14.99 -19.03
N TYR A 367 4.85 -14.94 -19.38
CA TYR A 367 3.91 -15.94 -18.87
C TYR A 367 4.40 -17.37 -19.20
N ASP A 368 5.13 -17.55 -20.31
CA ASP A 368 5.62 -18.85 -20.78
C ASP A 368 6.80 -19.44 -19.97
N ASN A 369 7.45 -18.68 -19.08
CA ASN A 369 8.54 -19.16 -18.21
C ASN A 369 8.21 -19.08 -16.71
N LEU A 370 6.94 -18.96 -16.37
CA LEU A 370 6.52 -19.11 -14.99
C LEU A 370 6.97 -20.51 -14.50
N PRO A 371 7.68 -20.63 -13.36
CA PRO A 371 7.99 -21.94 -12.80
C PRO A 371 6.71 -22.77 -12.72
N GLY A 372 6.74 -24.06 -13.03
CA GLY A 372 5.54 -24.93 -13.01
C GLY A 372 4.77 -24.98 -11.68
N GLU A 373 5.25 -24.28 -10.64
CA GLU A 373 4.54 -24.02 -9.39
C GLU A 373 3.49 -22.90 -9.49
N VAL A 374 3.60 -22.00 -10.47
CA VAL A 374 2.65 -20.91 -10.71
C VAL A 374 1.40 -21.43 -11.40
N ASP A 375 1.49 -22.46 -12.25
CA ASP A 375 0.28 -23.10 -12.80
C ASP A 375 -0.51 -23.89 -11.73
N LYS A 376 0.18 -24.28 -10.64
CA LYS A 376 -0.44 -24.82 -9.42
C LYS A 376 -1.09 -23.73 -8.54
N LEU A 377 -0.92 -22.43 -8.84
CA LEU A 377 -1.55 -21.30 -8.11
C LEU A 377 -3.08 -21.33 -8.16
N PHE A 378 -3.68 -21.95 -9.16
CA PHE A 378 -5.13 -21.95 -9.30
C PHE A 378 -5.83 -23.10 -8.56
N HIS A 379 -5.09 -23.91 -7.79
CA HIS A 379 -5.58 -25.19 -7.24
C HIS A 379 -5.46 -25.33 -5.70
N GLY A 380 -5.44 -24.22 -4.94
CA GLY A 380 -5.85 -24.24 -3.52
C GLY A 380 -4.98 -25.04 -2.55
N HIS A 381 -3.65 -24.85 -2.57
CA HIS A 381 -2.77 -25.46 -1.56
C HIS A 381 -2.38 -24.49 -0.45
N MET A 382 -2.87 -24.77 0.77
CA MET A 382 -2.45 -24.10 2.01
C MET A 382 -0.92 -24.03 2.10
N GLY A 383 -0.37 -22.81 2.19
CA GLY A 383 1.07 -22.55 2.30
C GLY A 383 1.73 -21.85 1.10
N LEU A 384 1.07 -21.79 -0.05
CA LEU A 384 1.58 -21.07 -1.23
C LEU A 384 1.61 -19.55 -1.00
N SER A 385 0.53 -19.00 -0.43
CA SER A 385 0.43 -17.57 -0.07
C SER A 385 1.53 -17.14 0.92
N THR A 386 1.88 -17.98 1.89
CA THR A 386 2.99 -17.72 2.83
C THR A 386 4.34 -17.70 2.13
N LYS A 387 4.61 -18.68 1.25
CA LYS A 387 5.86 -18.75 0.48
C LYS A 387 6.03 -17.55 -0.46
N ILE A 388 4.97 -17.18 -1.18
CA ILE A 388 4.98 -16.02 -2.10
C ILE A 388 5.17 -14.72 -1.32
N THR A 389 4.44 -14.55 -0.22
CA THR A 389 4.58 -13.37 0.63
C THR A 389 6.01 -13.26 1.16
N LYS A 390 6.59 -14.37 1.62
CA LYS A 390 7.98 -14.42 2.05
C LYS A 390 8.94 -14.07 0.91
N GLN A 391 8.77 -14.64 -0.28
CA GLN A 391 9.60 -14.35 -1.45
C GLN A 391 9.57 -12.85 -1.82
N ILE A 392 8.38 -12.24 -1.85
CA ILE A 392 8.21 -10.80 -2.12
C ILE A 392 8.99 -9.96 -1.10
N LEU A 393 8.93 -10.34 0.19
CA LEU A 393 9.69 -9.66 1.25
C LEU A 393 11.20 -9.90 1.11
N ASP A 394 11.62 -11.13 0.79
CA ASP A 394 13.03 -11.49 0.57
C ASP A 394 13.64 -10.67 -0.57
N ASP A 395 12.88 -10.41 -1.63
CA ASP A 395 13.22 -9.53 -2.76
C ASP A 395 13.22 -8.02 -2.40
N ASN A 396 12.92 -7.67 -1.15
CA ASN A 396 12.84 -6.31 -0.60
C ASN A 396 11.71 -5.46 -1.18
N ASN A 397 10.62 -6.10 -1.60
CA ASN A 397 9.39 -5.40 -1.97
C ASN A 397 8.51 -5.19 -0.73
N SER A 398 7.82 -4.06 -0.68
CA SER A 398 6.85 -3.74 0.38
C SER A 398 5.48 -4.30 0.03
N ILE A 399 4.76 -4.81 1.04
CA ILE A 399 3.36 -5.23 0.91
C ILE A 399 2.49 -4.24 1.68
N THR A 400 1.51 -3.65 0.98
CA THR A 400 0.57 -2.66 1.54
C THR A 400 -0.85 -2.96 1.09
N ALA A 401 -1.84 -2.66 1.95
CA ALA A 401 -3.24 -3.02 1.70
C ALA A 401 -3.70 -2.56 0.30
N THR A 402 -4.11 -3.52 -0.53
CA THR A 402 -4.49 -3.29 -1.94
C THR A 402 -6.00 -3.32 -2.16
N ARG A 403 -6.76 -3.78 -1.15
CA ARG A 403 -8.21 -3.99 -1.22
C ARG A 403 -8.92 -3.46 0.02
N SER A 404 -10.16 -3.02 -0.21
CA SER A 404 -11.09 -2.62 0.84
C SER A 404 -12.52 -2.96 0.48
N LEU A 405 -13.41 -2.99 1.47
CA LEU A 405 -14.84 -3.15 1.26
C LEU A 405 -15.56 -1.80 1.15
N ARG A 406 -16.48 -1.69 0.18
CA ARG A 406 -17.37 -0.53 0.01
C ARG A 406 -18.83 -0.98 0.02
N CYS A 407 -19.71 -0.15 0.57
CA CYS A 407 -21.16 -0.39 0.52
C CYS A 407 -21.81 0.00 -0.82
N ASN A 408 -21.08 0.71 -1.68
CA ASN A 408 -21.61 1.15 -2.97
C ASN A 408 -20.51 1.32 -4.02
N VAL A 409 -20.82 0.95 -5.27
CA VAL A 409 -20.01 1.21 -6.46
C VAL A 409 -20.87 1.53 -7.67
N ASN A 410 -20.32 2.36 -8.57
CA ASN A 410 -21.01 2.75 -9.80
C ASN A 410 -21.23 1.57 -10.77
N SER A 411 -20.34 0.58 -10.78
CA SER A 411 -20.45 -0.60 -11.67
C SER A 411 -21.72 -1.42 -11.42
N ARG A 412 -22.24 -1.42 -10.18
CA ARG A 412 -23.50 -2.10 -9.84
C ARG A 412 -24.75 -1.39 -10.39
N ARG A 413 -24.65 -0.16 -10.88
CA ARG A 413 -25.78 0.56 -11.49
C ARG A 413 -26.14 0.05 -12.89
N VAL A 414 -25.21 -0.66 -13.53
CA VAL A 414 -25.47 -1.33 -14.80
C VAL A 414 -26.11 -2.68 -14.50
N PRO A 415 -27.34 -2.96 -14.96
CA PRO A 415 -28.00 -4.25 -14.73
C PRO A 415 -27.13 -5.43 -15.17
N LEU A 416 -27.17 -6.53 -14.42
CA LEU A 416 -26.52 -7.78 -14.81
C LEU A 416 -27.53 -8.65 -15.58
N ASN A 417 -27.14 -9.13 -16.75
CA ASN A 417 -27.84 -10.25 -17.38
C ASN A 417 -27.31 -11.54 -16.75
N VAL A 418 -28.15 -12.26 -16.01
CA VAL A 418 -27.75 -13.43 -15.24
C VAL A 418 -27.61 -14.62 -16.19
N ASP A 419 -26.39 -15.16 -16.28
CA ASP A 419 -26.14 -16.41 -17.00
C ASP A 419 -26.96 -17.56 -16.37
N PRO A 420 -27.80 -18.28 -17.12
CA PRO A 420 -28.56 -19.41 -16.59
C PRO A 420 -27.70 -20.49 -15.91
N ASN A 421 -26.43 -20.62 -16.31
CA ASN A 421 -25.48 -21.59 -15.76
C ASN A 421 -24.60 -21.01 -14.64
N TRP A 422 -24.99 -19.88 -14.04
CA TRP A 422 -24.19 -19.22 -13.00
C TRP A 422 -23.91 -20.13 -11.79
N ARG A 423 -24.82 -21.07 -11.49
CA ARG A 423 -24.68 -22.01 -10.37
C ARG A 423 -23.57 -23.03 -10.56
N THR A 424 -23.15 -23.30 -11.80
CA THR A 424 -22.16 -24.34 -12.13
C THR A 424 -20.85 -23.76 -12.65
N THR A 425 -20.79 -22.44 -12.87
CA THR A 425 -19.62 -21.77 -13.46
C THR A 425 -19.06 -20.71 -12.53
N PHE A 426 -17.80 -20.86 -12.13
CA PHE A 426 -17.15 -19.94 -11.18
C PHE A 426 -17.26 -18.47 -11.59
N GLN A 427 -16.92 -18.14 -12.84
CA GLN A 427 -16.91 -16.76 -13.33
C GLN A 427 -18.30 -16.12 -13.24
N SER A 428 -19.32 -16.84 -13.72
CA SER A 428 -20.71 -16.39 -13.69
C SER A 428 -21.21 -16.26 -12.24
N ALA A 429 -20.87 -17.21 -11.36
CA ALA A 429 -21.19 -17.12 -9.93
C ALA A 429 -20.60 -15.87 -9.27
N MET A 430 -19.33 -15.56 -9.54
CA MET A 430 -18.68 -14.36 -8.98
C MET A 430 -19.38 -13.07 -9.43
N LEU A 431 -19.83 -12.98 -10.69
CA LEU A 431 -20.57 -11.82 -11.19
C LEU A 431 -21.90 -11.65 -10.44
N VAL A 432 -22.59 -12.76 -10.15
CA VAL A 432 -23.85 -12.78 -9.39
C VAL A 432 -23.60 -12.40 -7.91
N PHE A 433 -22.60 -12.97 -7.24
CA PHE A 433 -22.28 -12.61 -5.85
C PHE A 433 -21.81 -11.17 -5.68
N VAL A 434 -21.10 -10.62 -6.67
CA VAL A 434 -20.78 -9.19 -6.72
C VAL A 434 -22.04 -8.34 -6.79
N ARG A 435 -23.23 -8.87 -7.08
CA ARG A 435 -24.50 -8.15 -6.92
C ARG A 435 -25.17 -8.43 -5.59
N MET A 436 -25.26 -9.69 -5.19
CA MET A 436 -26.03 -10.13 -4.01
C MET A 436 -25.43 -9.69 -2.66
N LEU A 437 -24.10 -9.59 -2.55
CA LEU A 437 -23.47 -9.24 -1.28
C LEU A 437 -23.54 -7.72 -0.98
N PRO A 438 -23.89 -7.28 0.24
CA PRO A 438 -24.00 -5.85 0.56
C PRO A 438 -22.73 -5.03 0.33
N LEU A 439 -21.54 -5.59 0.63
CA LEU A 439 -20.26 -4.95 0.43
C LEU A 439 -19.51 -5.54 -0.78
N VAL A 440 -18.79 -4.68 -1.51
CA VAL A 440 -17.95 -5.04 -2.66
C VAL A 440 -16.47 -4.81 -2.40
N PRO A 441 -15.58 -5.59 -3.04
CA PRO A 441 -14.17 -5.31 -3.03
C PRO A 441 -13.91 -4.08 -3.93
N ALA A 442 -13.02 -3.20 -3.48
CA ALA A 442 -12.54 -2.08 -4.24
C ALA A 442 -11.03 -1.95 -4.13
N VAL A 443 -10.41 -1.53 -5.23
CA VAL A 443 -8.98 -1.21 -5.25
C VAL A 443 -8.71 0.03 -4.41
N VAL A 444 -7.68 -0.06 -3.59
CA VAL A 444 -7.20 1.04 -2.76
C VAL A 444 -6.08 1.74 -3.53
N TYR A 445 -6.35 2.94 -4.04
CA TYR A 445 -5.39 3.76 -4.79
C TYR A 445 -4.72 4.84 -3.93
N THR A 446 -5.31 5.15 -2.77
CA THR A 446 -4.84 6.14 -1.79
C THR A 446 -4.85 5.51 -0.41
N TYR A 447 -3.87 5.85 0.43
CA TYR A 447 -3.69 5.23 1.75
C TYR A 447 -4.83 5.57 2.72
N PHE A 448 -5.12 4.64 3.63
CA PHE A 448 -6.02 4.84 4.76
C PHE A 448 -5.25 5.50 5.91
N THR A 449 -5.57 6.74 6.25
CA THR A 449 -5.07 7.32 7.51
C THR A 449 -5.53 6.49 8.71
N ASP A 450 -4.97 6.68 9.91
CA ASP A 450 -5.53 6.02 11.12
C ASP A 450 -7.00 6.31 11.33
N ASP A 451 -7.44 7.49 10.87
CA ASP A 451 -8.80 7.96 10.94
C ASP A 451 -9.68 7.30 9.87
N ASP A 452 -9.10 6.70 8.83
CA ASP A 452 -9.81 6.00 7.75
C ASP A 452 -9.77 4.47 7.88
N TYR A 453 -9.04 3.91 8.86
CA TYR A 453 -8.98 2.47 9.08
C TYR A 453 -10.39 1.88 9.16
N ALA A 454 -10.65 0.84 8.37
CA ALA A 454 -11.93 0.14 8.29
C ALA A 454 -13.16 0.97 7.86
N LYS A 455 -13.01 2.29 7.67
CA LYS A 455 -14.09 3.13 7.14
C LYS A 455 -14.39 2.75 5.70
N CYS A 456 -15.68 2.73 5.38
CA CYS A 456 -16.10 2.48 4.02
C CYS A 456 -15.62 3.64 3.12
N GLN A 457 -14.82 3.33 2.09
CA GLN A 457 -14.26 4.37 1.22
C GLN A 457 -15.30 5.15 0.40
N TYR A 458 -16.52 4.63 0.27
CA TYR A 458 -17.65 5.31 -0.36
C TYR A 458 -18.36 6.28 0.58
N CYS A 459 -19.10 5.77 1.58
CA CYS A 459 -19.89 6.61 2.50
C CYS A 459 -19.08 7.27 3.62
N LYS A 460 -17.80 6.93 3.79
CA LYS A 460 -16.89 7.45 4.82
C LYS A 460 -17.29 7.16 6.27
N ASN A 461 -18.26 6.27 6.49
CA ASN A 461 -18.69 5.84 7.81
C ASN A 461 -17.88 4.64 8.32
N ASP A 462 -17.76 4.55 9.65
CA ASP A 462 -17.17 3.43 10.37
C ASP A 462 -17.98 2.13 10.21
N PRO A 463 -17.37 0.95 10.48
CA PRO A 463 -18.06 -0.34 10.39
C PRO A 463 -19.36 -0.44 11.18
N ASP A 464 -19.45 0.25 12.33
CA ASP A 464 -20.66 0.26 13.16
C ASP A 464 -21.85 0.99 12.50
N CYS A 465 -21.56 1.97 11.65
CA CYS A 465 -22.57 2.73 10.90
C CYS A 465 -22.80 2.14 9.49
N CYS A 466 -21.73 1.63 8.87
CA CYS A 466 -21.76 0.97 7.58
C CYS A 466 -21.62 -0.54 7.78
N THR A 467 -22.56 -1.17 8.48
CA THR A 467 -22.47 -2.56 8.98
C THR A 467 -22.24 -3.62 7.89
N GLY A 468 -22.74 -3.37 6.69
CA GLY A 468 -22.80 -4.38 5.65
C GLY A 468 -23.94 -5.37 5.83
N LEU A 469 -24.83 -5.18 6.81
CA LEU A 469 -26.06 -5.95 6.95
C LEU A 469 -27.14 -5.44 5.98
N VAL A 470 -27.24 -4.12 5.83
CA VAL A 470 -28.22 -3.49 4.94
C VAL A 470 -27.63 -3.28 3.55
N HIS A 471 -28.23 -3.90 2.54
CA HIS A 471 -27.78 -3.81 1.16
C HIS A 471 -28.14 -2.46 0.52
N LYS A 472 -27.16 -1.57 0.32
CA LYS A 472 -27.39 -0.20 -0.22
C LYS A 472 -27.70 -0.13 -1.71
N GLN A 473 -27.55 -1.24 -2.44
CA GLN A 473 -27.83 -1.37 -3.87
C GLN A 473 -28.53 -2.69 -4.17
N ASN A 474 -29.62 -3.00 -3.45
CA ASN A 474 -30.28 -4.32 -3.48
C ASN A 474 -30.60 -4.74 -4.94
N PRO A 475 -30.08 -5.88 -5.45
CA PRO A 475 -30.14 -6.21 -6.87
C PRO A 475 -31.45 -6.93 -7.23
N TYR A 476 -32.59 -6.24 -7.11
CA TYR A 476 -33.90 -6.78 -7.47
C TYR A 476 -33.93 -7.37 -8.89
N GLU A 477 -33.20 -6.75 -9.82
CA GLU A 477 -33.11 -7.20 -11.21
C GLU A 477 -32.45 -8.57 -11.34
N VAL A 478 -31.54 -8.93 -10.43
CA VAL A 478 -30.91 -10.26 -10.42
C VAL A 478 -31.89 -11.29 -9.91
N TYR A 479 -32.63 -11.00 -8.85
CA TYR A 479 -33.58 -11.92 -8.25
C TYR A 479 -34.75 -12.26 -9.18
N GLU A 480 -35.24 -11.28 -9.95
CA GLU A 480 -36.30 -11.49 -10.95
C GLU A 480 -35.90 -12.44 -12.09
N GLN A 481 -34.59 -12.55 -12.38
CA GLN A 481 -34.07 -13.43 -13.43
C GLN A 481 -33.83 -14.87 -12.94
N LEU A 482 -33.89 -15.14 -11.64
CA LEU A 482 -33.64 -16.46 -11.10
C LEU A 482 -34.88 -17.34 -11.24
N MET A 483 -34.78 -18.43 -12.01
CA MET A 483 -35.85 -19.42 -12.12
C MET A 483 -36.23 -20.05 -10.77
N GLU A 484 -35.23 -20.23 -9.90
CA GLU A 484 -35.39 -20.73 -8.54
C GLU A 484 -34.67 -19.78 -7.57
N PRO A 485 -35.23 -19.54 -6.37
CA PRO A 485 -34.58 -18.73 -5.35
C PRO A 485 -33.16 -19.21 -5.06
N SER A 486 -32.23 -18.27 -4.86
CA SER A 486 -30.86 -18.63 -4.49
C SER A 486 -30.82 -19.15 -3.05
N VAL A 487 -30.17 -20.31 -2.86
CA VAL A 487 -29.95 -20.89 -1.53
C VAL A 487 -29.05 -19.98 -0.69
N PHE A 488 -28.02 -19.39 -1.33
CA PHE A 488 -27.12 -18.42 -0.72
C PHE A 488 -27.87 -17.21 -0.12
N VAL A 489 -28.80 -16.66 -0.90
CA VAL A 489 -29.63 -15.50 -0.50
C VAL A 489 -30.61 -15.89 0.61
N THR A 490 -31.27 -17.04 0.45
CA THR A 490 -32.28 -17.53 1.41
C THR A 490 -31.66 -17.81 2.78
N ALA A 491 -30.46 -18.42 2.83
CA ALA A 491 -29.77 -18.74 4.06
C ALA A 491 -29.34 -17.52 4.88
N THR A 492 -29.09 -16.38 4.22
CA THR A 492 -28.69 -15.11 4.85
C THR A 492 -29.84 -14.13 5.03
N LYS A 493 -31.06 -14.47 4.57
CA LYS A 493 -32.22 -13.57 4.49
C LYS A 493 -31.94 -12.29 3.71
N LEU A 494 -30.96 -12.30 2.80
CA LEU A 494 -30.77 -11.21 1.86
C LEU A 494 -31.98 -11.14 0.92
N GLY A 495 -32.36 -9.94 0.47
CA GLY A 495 -33.46 -9.78 -0.50
C GLY A 495 -34.89 -9.92 0.06
N VAL A 496 -35.05 -10.06 1.38
CA VAL A 496 -36.35 -9.97 2.07
C VAL A 496 -36.47 -8.57 2.68
N ASP A 497 -37.15 -7.66 1.99
CA ASP A 497 -37.62 -6.38 2.56
C ASP A 497 -39.02 -6.54 3.17
#